data_AF-A0A6B3GKF5-F1
#
_entry.id   AF-A0A6B3GKF5-F1
#
_cell.length_a   1.000
_cell.length_b   1.000
_cell.length_c   1.000
_cell.angle_alpha   90.00
_cell.angle_beta   90.00
_cell.angle_gamma   90.00
#
_symmetry.space_group_name_H-M   'P 1'
#
loop_
_entity.id
_entity.type
_entity.pdbx_description
1 polymer ?
#
loop_
_entity_poly.entity_id
_entity_poly.type
_entity_poly.pdbx_seq_one_letter_code
_entity_poly.pdbx_strand_id
1 'polypeptide(L)'
;FELMKADLEKAGITIKPKAMKWAPDYLDATEAGSCALHMLGWTGDFNDGYNFIGTWFAGPDKQWGFKDQKVFDAVNAASKITDPAGRTAAYQKANEAIAEYVPGVPISSSPPAIAFAKNVNPPKVSPLTQENFAEVSFK
;
A
#
# COMPACT_ATOMS: atom_id res chain seq x y z
N PHE A 1 -5.65 8.75 12.42
CA PHE A 1 -5.24 10.17 12.36
C PHE A 1 -4.96 10.75 13.75
N GLU A 2 -5.97 10.91 14.62
CA GLU A 2 -5.78 11.60 15.92
C GLU A 2 -4.64 11.05 16.79
N LEU A 3 -4.48 9.73 16.88
CA LEU A 3 -3.37 9.12 17.61
C LEU A 3 -1.99 9.46 17.01
N MET A 4 -1.85 9.33 15.68
CA MET A 4 -0.61 9.70 14.98
C MET A 4 -0.30 11.18 15.12
N LYS A 5 -1.33 12.04 15.01
CA LYS A 5 -1.18 13.49 15.23
C LYS A 5 -0.63 13.76 16.63
N ALA A 6 -1.25 13.18 17.66
CA ALA A 6 -0.84 13.38 19.04
C ALA A 6 0.62 12.95 19.27
N ASP A 7 1.05 11.83 18.69
CA ASP A 7 2.42 11.34 18.86
C ASP A 7 3.45 12.18 18.07
N LEU A 8 3.11 12.64 16.86
CA LEU A 8 3.94 13.59 16.10
C LEU A 8 4.06 14.94 16.82
N GLU A 9 2.96 15.45 17.39
CA GLU A 9 2.96 16.69 18.16
C GLU A 9 3.79 16.57 19.45
N LYS A 10 3.72 15.43 20.16
CA LYS A 10 4.62 15.14 21.30
C LYS A 10 6.08 15.12 20.89
N ALA A 11 6.39 14.69 19.67
CA ALA A 11 7.74 14.73 19.10
C ALA A 11 8.16 16.12 18.59
N GLY A 12 7.32 17.15 18.75
CA GLY A 12 7.62 18.53 18.35
C GLY A 12 7.24 18.88 16.91
N ILE A 13 6.50 18.02 16.20
CA ILE A 13 6.05 18.27 14.82
C ILE A 13 4.66 18.90 14.87
N THR A 14 4.51 20.11 14.33
CA THR A 14 3.20 20.76 14.24
C THR A 14 2.39 20.20 13.08
N ILE A 15 1.24 19.60 13.38
CA ILE A 15 0.37 18.97 12.36
C ILE A 15 -0.80 19.89 12.00
N LYS A 16 -0.92 20.22 10.71
CA LYS A 16 -2.07 20.93 10.13
C LYS A 16 -2.84 19.99 9.21
N PRO A 17 -3.95 19.37 9.67
CA PRO A 17 -4.74 18.48 8.81
C PRO A 17 -5.35 19.24 7.63
N LYS A 18 -5.33 18.61 6.47
CA LYS A 18 -6.02 19.08 5.26
C LYS A 18 -6.94 17.98 4.77
N ALA A 19 -8.22 18.09 5.10
CA ALA A 19 -9.23 17.17 4.57
C ALA A 19 -9.43 17.43 3.07
N MET A 20 -9.52 16.36 2.29
CA MET A 20 -9.73 16.40 0.85
C MET A 20 -10.74 15.32 0.47
N LYS A 21 -11.46 15.53 -0.63
CA LYS A 21 -12.27 14.47 -1.24
C LYS A 21 -11.32 13.38 -1.74
N TRP A 22 -11.69 12.11 -1.55
CA TRP A 22 -10.83 10.98 -1.93
C TRP A 22 -10.35 11.07 -3.39
N ALA A 23 -11.29 11.06 -4.33
CA ALA A 23 -11.00 11.23 -5.76
C ALA A 23 -11.82 12.40 -6.34
N PRO A 24 -11.21 13.26 -7.18
CA PRO A 24 -9.79 13.22 -7.58
C PRO A 24 -8.83 13.85 -6.54
N ASP A 25 -9.31 14.78 -5.70
CA ASP A 25 -8.46 15.72 -4.97
C ASP A 25 -7.32 15.10 -4.13
N TYR A 26 -7.62 14.11 -3.29
CA TYR A 26 -6.60 13.50 -2.41
C TYR A 26 -5.61 12.64 -3.19
N LEU A 27 -6.12 11.75 -4.06
CA LEU A 27 -5.29 10.88 -4.88
C LEU A 27 -4.33 11.71 -5.76
N ASP A 28 -4.86 12.68 -6.50
CA ASP A 28 -4.07 13.57 -7.36
C ASP A 28 -3.01 14.33 -6.55
N ALA A 29 -3.35 14.83 -5.36
CA ALA A 29 -2.40 15.54 -4.49
C ALA A 29 -1.29 14.62 -3.95
N THR A 30 -1.60 13.37 -3.64
CA THR A 30 -0.61 12.38 -3.21
C THR A 30 0.29 11.96 -4.37
N GLU A 31 -0.26 11.60 -5.53
CA GLU A 31 0.47 11.19 -6.73
C GLU A 31 1.37 12.31 -7.27
N ALA A 32 0.93 13.57 -7.15
CA ALA A 32 1.72 14.73 -7.53
C ALA A 32 2.87 15.05 -6.55
N GLY A 33 2.97 14.34 -5.41
CA GLY A 33 3.96 14.64 -4.37
C GLY A 33 3.72 15.96 -3.64
N SER A 34 2.48 16.45 -3.63
CA SER A 34 2.11 17.76 -3.05
C SER A 34 1.81 17.69 -1.55
N CYS A 35 1.83 16.48 -0.97
CA CYS A 35 1.59 16.25 0.46
C CYS A 35 2.93 16.11 1.19
N ALA A 36 3.12 16.88 2.27
CA ALA A 36 4.31 16.71 3.13
C ALA A 36 4.26 15.39 3.93
N LEU A 37 3.05 14.96 4.29
CA LEU A 37 2.75 13.68 4.92
C LEU A 37 1.32 13.29 4.53
N HIS A 38 1.11 12.03 4.17
CA HIS A 38 -0.22 11.49 3.84
C HIS A 38 -0.36 10.06 4.34
N MET A 39 -1.60 9.61 4.54
CA MET A 39 -1.91 8.22 4.87
C MET A 39 -2.48 7.54 3.63
N LEU A 40 -1.86 6.45 3.20
CA LEU A 40 -2.35 5.65 2.09
C LEU A 40 -2.26 4.17 2.44
N GLY A 41 -3.04 3.35 1.75
CA GLY A 41 -3.01 1.90 1.88
C GLY A 41 -3.03 1.24 0.50
N TRP A 42 -2.71 -0.05 0.48
CA TRP A 42 -2.78 -0.88 -0.70
C TRP A 42 -3.45 -2.20 -0.38
N THR A 43 -4.38 -2.59 -1.24
CA THR A 43 -4.86 -3.96 -1.35
C THR A 43 -4.23 -4.53 -2.60
N GLY A 44 -3.52 -5.65 -2.49
CA GLY A 44 -2.86 -6.23 -3.66
C GLY A 44 -3.86 -6.70 -4.71
N ASP A 45 -3.62 -6.34 -5.97
CA ASP A 45 -4.33 -6.83 -7.17
C ASP A 45 -4.03 -8.29 -7.60
N PHE A 46 -2.89 -8.85 -7.17
CA PHE A 46 -2.41 -10.21 -7.48
C PHE A 46 -1.42 -10.70 -6.42
N ASN A 47 -1.25 -12.02 -6.31
CA ASN A 47 -0.48 -12.70 -5.26
C ASN A 47 1.03 -12.76 -5.57
N ASP A 48 1.69 -11.61 -5.68
CA ASP A 48 3.15 -11.51 -5.80
C ASP A 48 3.68 -10.38 -4.89
N GLY A 49 4.87 -10.57 -4.30
CA GLY A 49 5.51 -9.54 -3.48
C GLY A 49 5.76 -8.23 -4.23
N TYR A 50 6.00 -8.31 -5.55
CA TYR A 50 6.15 -7.13 -6.41
C TYR A 50 4.96 -6.20 -6.32
N ASN A 51 3.76 -6.74 -6.18
CA ASN A 51 2.55 -5.94 -6.20
C ASN A 51 2.41 -4.98 -5.03
N PHE A 52 3.18 -5.19 -3.96
CA PHE A 52 3.23 -4.28 -2.82
C PHE A 52 4.42 -3.33 -2.92
N ILE A 53 5.63 -3.86 -3.10
CA ILE A 53 6.86 -3.04 -3.07
C ILE A 53 7.29 -2.53 -4.44
N GLY A 54 6.99 -3.27 -5.50
CA GLY A 54 7.25 -2.87 -6.88
C GLY A 54 6.34 -1.75 -7.36
N THR A 55 5.06 -1.82 -7.00
CA THR A 55 4.06 -0.79 -7.33
C THR A 55 4.48 0.62 -6.88
N TRP A 56 5.21 0.73 -5.77
CA TRP A 56 5.64 2.00 -5.21
C TRP A 56 7.14 2.29 -5.34
N PHE A 57 7.99 1.26 -5.30
CA PHE A 57 9.43 1.41 -5.07
C PHE A 57 10.30 0.73 -6.14
N ALA A 58 9.76 0.40 -7.31
CA ALA A 58 10.56 -0.10 -8.43
C ALA A 58 11.31 1.01 -9.21
N GLY A 59 11.04 2.29 -8.94
CA GLY A 59 11.69 3.41 -9.62
C GLY A 59 11.27 4.77 -9.07
N PRO A 60 11.77 5.86 -9.67
CA PRO A 60 11.41 7.21 -9.27
C PRO A 60 9.92 7.47 -9.46
N ASP A 61 9.27 7.95 -8.41
CA ASP A 61 7.87 8.31 -8.41
C ASP A 61 7.65 9.64 -7.68
N LYS A 62 6.75 10.48 -8.17
CA LYS A 62 6.52 11.82 -7.59
C LYS A 62 5.91 11.75 -6.20
N GLN A 63 5.05 10.77 -5.94
CA GLN A 63 4.40 10.57 -4.64
C GLN A 63 5.43 10.31 -3.54
N TRP A 64 6.46 9.53 -3.85
CA TRP A 64 7.47 9.10 -2.88
C TRP A 64 8.72 9.99 -2.90
N GLY A 65 9.00 10.66 -4.02
CA GLY A 65 9.96 11.76 -4.11
C GLY A 65 11.43 11.38 -3.99
N PHE A 66 11.77 10.10 -3.82
CA PHE A 66 13.15 9.64 -3.65
C PHE A 66 13.77 9.05 -4.93
N LYS A 67 15.10 8.94 -4.91
CA LYS A 67 15.91 8.43 -6.02
C LYS A 67 17.02 7.49 -5.52
N ASP A 68 16.67 6.54 -4.67
CA ASP A 68 17.61 5.59 -4.07
C ASP A 68 17.76 4.36 -4.97
N GLN A 69 18.90 4.25 -5.64
CA GLN A 69 19.16 3.17 -6.58
C GLN A 69 19.28 1.80 -5.88
N LYS A 70 19.71 1.75 -4.62
CA LYS A 70 19.81 0.49 -3.87
C LYS A 70 18.42 -0.11 -3.67
N VAL A 71 17.43 0.71 -3.34
CA VAL A 71 16.02 0.27 -3.25
C VAL A 71 15.51 -0.20 -4.61
N PHE A 72 15.64 0.64 -5.64
CA PHE A 72 15.13 0.33 -6.97
C PHE A 72 15.75 -0.93 -7.57
N ASP A 73 17.07 -1.10 -7.45
CA ASP A 73 17.77 -2.27 -7.96
C ASP A 73 17.38 -3.53 -7.22
N ALA A 74 17.24 -3.48 -5.89
CA ALA A 74 16.84 -4.64 -5.11
C ALA A 74 15.43 -5.14 -5.50
N VAL A 75 14.46 -4.23 -5.64
CA VAL A 75 13.10 -4.55 -6.05
C VAL A 75 13.06 -5.12 -7.48
N ASN A 76 13.75 -4.47 -8.43
CA ASN A 76 13.78 -4.91 -9.83
C ASN A 76 14.62 -6.18 -10.06
N ALA A 77 15.63 -6.45 -9.23
CA ALA A 77 16.37 -7.70 -9.31
C ALA A 77 15.51 -8.87 -8.82
N ALA A 78 14.78 -8.69 -7.73
CA ALA A 78 13.88 -9.72 -7.19
C ALA A 78 12.77 -10.09 -8.18
N SER A 79 12.19 -9.12 -8.90
CA SER A 79 11.12 -9.36 -9.88
C SER A 79 11.53 -10.21 -11.09
N LYS A 80 12.83 -10.31 -11.36
CA LYS A 80 13.38 -11.11 -12.47
C LYS A 80 13.62 -12.58 -12.10
N ILE A 81 13.50 -12.95 -10.82
CA ILE A 81 13.70 -14.32 -10.38
C ILE A 81 12.43 -15.14 -10.62
N THR A 82 12.55 -16.26 -11.33
CA THR A 82 11.42 -17.14 -11.66
C THR A 82 11.19 -18.23 -10.63
N ASP A 83 12.23 -18.65 -9.91
CA ASP A 83 12.13 -19.60 -8.80
C ASP A 83 11.43 -18.96 -7.58
N PRO A 84 10.34 -19.56 -7.05
CA PRO A 84 9.59 -18.97 -5.94
C PRO A 84 10.40 -18.76 -4.66
N ALA A 85 11.28 -19.70 -4.29
CA ALA A 85 12.05 -19.62 -3.05
C ALA A 85 13.12 -18.51 -3.13
N GLY A 86 13.87 -18.48 -4.23
CA GLY A 86 14.84 -17.44 -4.54
C GLY A 86 14.21 -16.06 -4.66
N ARG A 87 13.03 -15.96 -5.30
CA ARG A 87 12.28 -14.70 -5.40
C ARG A 87 11.83 -14.20 -4.03
N THR A 88 11.34 -15.09 -3.18
CA THR A 88 10.94 -14.76 -1.79
C THR A 88 12.12 -14.20 -1.00
N ALA A 89 13.27 -14.89 -1.04
CA ALA A 89 14.48 -14.43 -0.37
C ALA A 89 14.99 -13.08 -0.92
N ALA A 90 14.86 -12.84 -2.23
CA ALA A 90 15.22 -11.57 -2.83
C ALA A 90 14.27 -10.43 -2.43
N TYR A 91 12.96 -10.66 -2.35
CA TYR A 91 12.01 -9.66 -1.86
C TYR A 91 12.21 -9.35 -0.37
N GLN A 92 12.62 -10.31 0.46
CA GLN A 92 12.98 -10.04 1.85
C GLN A 92 14.16 -9.05 1.93
N LYS A 93 15.20 -9.23 1.12
CA LYS A 93 16.32 -8.28 1.02
C LYS A 93 15.91 -6.93 0.46
N ALA A 94 15.00 -6.89 -0.51
CA ALA A 94 14.43 -5.64 -1.00
C ALA A 94 13.66 -4.89 0.10
N ASN A 95 12.89 -5.61 0.92
CA ASN A 95 12.23 -5.06 2.10
C ASN A 95 13.21 -4.50 3.13
N GLU A 96 14.36 -5.14 3.35
CA GLU A 96 15.40 -4.61 4.22
C GLU A 96 15.93 -3.26 3.70
N ALA A 97 16.19 -3.15 2.39
CA ALA A 97 16.61 -1.89 1.79
C ALA A 97 15.54 -0.79 1.93
N ILE A 98 14.26 -1.14 1.76
CA ILE A 98 13.13 -0.22 1.98
C ILE A 98 13.05 0.21 3.45
N ALA A 99 13.23 -0.72 4.39
CA ALA A 99 13.19 -0.43 5.82
C ALA A 99 14.40 0.37 6.31
N GLU A 100 15.53 0.33 5.60
CA GLU A 100 16.69 1.19 5.86
C GLU A 100 16.47 2.62 5.34
N TYR A 101 15.86 2.76 4.15
CA TYR A 101 15.55 4.07 3.56
C TYR A 101 14.33 4.75 4.21
N VAL A 102 13.33 3.96 4.63
CA VAL A 102 12.06 4.37 5.22
C VAL A 102 11.29 5.39 4.35
N PRO A 103 10.91 5.05 3.10
CA PRO A 103 10.10 5.95 2.26
C PRO A 103 8.67 6.13 2.82
N GLY A 104 8.21 5.17 3.64
CA GLY A 104 6.95 5.22 4.36
C GLY A 104 7.00 4.26 5.56
N VAL A 105 6.10 4.45 6.52
CA VAL A 105 6.03 3.64 7.74
C VAL A 105 4.81 2.71 7.66
N PRO A 106 5.00 1.38 7.58
CA PRO A 106 3.89 0.43 7.68
C PRO A 106 3.25 0.51 9.06
N ILE A 107 1.94 0.77 9.12
CA ILE A 107 1.22 0.95 10.39
C ILE A 107 0.44 -0.32 10.78
N SER A 108 -0.28 -0.91 9.84
CA SER A 108 -1.16 -2.05 10.09
C SER A 108 -1.42 -2.84 8.81
N SER A 109 -1.74 -4.12 8.97
CA SER A 109 -2.35 -4.96 7.93
C SER A 109 -3.59 -5.62 8.50
N SER A 110 -4.67 -5.65 7.73
CA SER A 110 -5.94 -6.27 8.11
C SER A 110 -6.53 -7.03 6.93
N PRO A 111 -7.18 -8.19 7.16
CA PRO A 111 -7.99 -8.80 6.12
C PRO A 111 -9.15 -7.87 5.72
N PRO A 112 -9.61 -7.91 4.46
CA PRO A 112 -10.74 -7.10 4.05
C PRO A 112 -12.01 -7.52 4.81
N ALA A 113 -12.86 -6.54 5.11
CA ALA A 113 -14.15 -6.75 5.74
C ALA A 113 -15.27 -6.43 4.74
N ILE A 114 -16.24 -7.34 4.63
CA ILE A 114 -17.45 -7.14 3.84
C ILE A 114 -18.66 -7.67 4.63
N ALA A 115 -19.78 -6.95 4.54
CA ALA A 115 -21.01 -7.31 5.21
C ALA A 115 -22.14 -7.48 4.19
N PHE A 116 -22.97 -8.50 4.39
CA PHE A 116 -24.12 -8.81 3.53
C PHE A 116 -25.41 -8.74 4.33
N ALA A 117 -26.50 -8.31 3.68
CA ALA A 117 -27.82 -8.31 4.27
C ALA A 117 -28.31 -9.76 4.55
N LYS A 118 -29.24 -9.93 5.50
CA LYS A 118 -29.70 -11.26 5.94
C LYS A 118 -30.29 -12.12 4.79
N ASN A 119 -30.87 -11.49 3.78
CA ASN A 119 -31.51 -12.13 2.63
C ASN A 119 -30.54 -12.37 1.45
N VAL A 120 -29.25 -12.07 1.59
CA VAL A 120 -28.24 -12.29 0.56
C VAL A 120 -27.49 -13.60 0.83
N ASN A 121 -27.35 -14.42 -0.21
CA ASN A 121 -26.34 -15.49 -0.27
C ASN A 121 -25.05 -14.86 -0.81
N PRO A 122 -23.97 -14.82 -0.02
CA PRO A 122 -22.74 -14.12 -0.40
C PRO A 122 -22.00 -14.85 -1.52
N PRO A 123 -21.19 -14.12 -2.32
CA PRO A 123 -20.28 -14.73 -3.28
C PRO A 123 -19.07 -15.34 -2.52
N LYS A 124 -18.15 -15.97 -3.25
CA LYS A 124 -16.84 -16.28 -2.68
C LYS A 124 -16.08 -14.98 -2.41
N VAL A 125 -15.85 -14.65 -1.13
CA VAL A 125 -15.14 -13.43 -0.75
C VAL A 125 -13.68 -13.46 -1.21
N SER A 126 -13.19 -12.33 -1.71
CA SER A 126 -11.87 -12.22 -2.30
C SER A 126 -10.86 -11.62 -1.30
N PRO A 127 -9.65 -12.18 -1.16
CA PRO A 127 -8.59 -11.52 -0.40
C PRO A 127 -8.11 -10.21 -1.07
N LEU A 128 -8.50 -9.97 -2.33
CA LEU A 128 -8.11 -8.82 -3.14
C LEU A 128 -9.21 -7.74 -3.21
N THR A 129 -10.32 -7.88 -2.48
CA THR A 129 -11.51 -7.00 -2.60
C THR A 129 -12.07 -6.92 -4.03
N GLN A 130 -11.99 -8.04 -4.75
CA GLN A 130 -12.48 -8.20 -6.12
C GLN A 130 -13.61 -9.23 -6.14
N GLU A 131 -14.71 -8.92 -5.46
CA GLU A 131 -15.87 -9.79 -5.35
C GLU A 131 -16.59 -9.94 -6.70
N ASN A 132 -16.86 -11.18 -7.09
CA ASN A 132 -17.68 -11.48 -8.24
C ASN A 132 -19.17 -11.42 -7.86
N PHE A 133 -19.78 -10.24 -7.97
CA PHE A 133 -21.19 -10.05 -7.62
C PHE A 133 -22.17 -10.84 -8.50
N ALA A 134 -21.74 -11.40 -9.64
CA ALA A 134 -22.57 -12.30 -10.43
C ALA A 134 -22.86 -13.64 -9.73
N GLU A 135 -22.07 -14.01 -8.71
CA GLU A 135 -22.31 -15.20 -7.87
C GLU A 135 -23.37 -14.96 -6.78
N VAL A 136 -23.79 -13.71 -6.58
CA VAL A 136 -24.75 -13.34 -5.54
C VAL A 136 -26.16 -13.79 -5.92
N SER A 137 -26.88 -14.32 -4.92
CA SER A 137 -28.32 -14.59 -5.03
C SER A 137 -29.05 -14.12 -3.77
N PHE A 138 -30.38 -14.05 -3.86
CA PHE A 138 -31.24 -13.82 -2.70
C PHE A 138 -31.80 -15.15 -2.20
N LYS A 139 -32.05 -15.22 -0.89
CA LYS A 139 -32.72 -16.34 -0.22
C LYS A 139 -34.21 -16.39 -0.54
#